data_AF-A0A6B1C3S8-F1
#
_entry.id   AF-A0A6B1C3S8-F1
#
_cell.length_a   1.000
_cell.length_b   1.000
_cell.length_c   1.000
_cell.angle_alpha   90.00
_cell.angle_beta   90.00
_cell.angle_gamma   90.00
#
_symmetry.space_group_name_H-M   'P 1'
#
loop_
_entity.id
_entity.type
_entity.pdbx_description
1 polymer ?
#
loop_
_entity_poly.entity_id
_entity_poly.type
_entity_poly.pdbx_seq_one_letter_code
_entity_poly.pdbx_strand_id
1 'polypeptide(L)'
;MEEIRTELESLIEEMESVRTNTYGPEYNWHELLTRAAFAKCFDFARWTLLQDFDNRDSFWVVATLRGIVEDIIFLSATKDMTFEDRNLLLSSLMRLDVEEGMNRQSRFFSKPEYYQIVLASPSKITPSTKKVRDQMREVWKRYGLNPGPSGKGNIASLADATELREIYDFFYHLASRLVHFSPSVLLRSGWGEQDLKKKEISPVFRHTNFSPYYSAMSTVYSLLLLSTFIERLAGVLNLQESFHSLAESIREQLKHQRLPELVTHEEMNMKPPNILLQALGFVLRENPELIAELDD
;
A
#
# COMPACT_ATOMS: atom_id res chain seq x y z
N MET A 1 -20.46 3.05 2.55
CA MET A 1 -19.60 3.63 1.50
C MET A 1 -19.97 5.07 1.18
N GLU A 2 -21.24 5.39 0.92
CA GLU A 2 -21.65 6.80 0.65
C GLU A 2 -21.45 7.73 1.86
N GLU A 3 -21.60 7.21 3.07
CA GLU A 3 -21.27 7.93 4.31
C GLU A 3 -19.77 8.25 4.40
N ILE A 4 -18.88 7.24 4.31
CA ILE A 4 -17.41 7.44 4.21
C ILE A 4 -17.04 8.43 3.10
N ARG A 5 -17.75 8.37 1.97
CA ARG A 5 -17.53 9.30 0.85
C ARG A 5 -17.82 10.74 1.27
N THR A 6 -18.97 10.97 1.88
CA THR A 6 -19.37 12.28 2.38
C THR A 6 -18.38 12.80 3.43
N GLU A 7 -17.95 11.93 4.34
CA GLU A 7 -16.92 12.25 5.34
C GLU A 7 -15.59 12.64 4.67
N LEU A 8 -15.07 11.82 3.76
CA LEU A 8 -13.82 12.11 3.03
C LEU A 8 -13.89 13.43 2.25
N GLU A 9 -15.03 13.75 1.62
CA GLU A 9 -15.21 15.02 0.92
C GLU A 9 -15.24 16.21 1.89
N SER A 10 -15.80 16.03 3.09
CA SER A 10 -15.81 17.09 4.12
C SER A 10 -14.42 17.43 4.67
N LEU A 11 -13.46 16.51 4.56
CA LEU A 11 -12.09 16.69 5.08
C LEU A 11 -11.11 17.32 4.08
N ILE A 12 -11.54 17.70 2.87
CA ILE A 12 -10.62 18.22 1.84
C ILE A 12 -9.92 19.50 2.31
N GLU A 13 -10.66 20.44 2.90
CA GLU A 13 -10.08 21.70 3.40
C GLU A 13 -9.08 21.45 4.53
N GLU A 14 -9.40 20.51 5.43
CA GLU A 14 -8.49 20.11 6.51
C GLU A 14 -7.23 19.43 5.95
N MET A 15 -7.39 18.57 4.94
CA MET A 15 -6.28 17.91 4.26
C MET A 15 -5.32 18.92 3.60
N GLU A 16 -5.81 20.06 3.08
CA GLU A 16 -4.94 21.13 2.57
C GLU A 16 -4.06 21.74 3.66
N SER A 17 -4.56 21.86 4.90
CA SER A 17 -3.75 22.30 6.03
C SER A 17 -2.64 21.30 6.36
N VAL A 18 -2.91 19.98 6.21
CA VAL A 18 -1.90 18.93 6.39
C VAL A 18 -0.83 19.00 5.30
N ARG A 19 -1.20 19.39 4.08
CA ARG A 19 -0.28 19.53 2.93
C ARG A 19 0.65 20.74 3.03
N THR A 20 0.18 21.86 3.58
CA THR A 20 0.79 23.19 3.36
C THR A 20 1.62 23.74 4.52
N ASN A 21 2.08 22.89 5.45
CA ASN A 21 2.83 23.37 6.61
C ASN A 21 4.13 24.11 6.25
N THR A 22 4.44 25.19 6.98
CA THR A 22 5.68 25.95 6.82
C THR A 22 6.78 25.33 7.67
N TYR A 23 7.93 25.06 7.06
CA TYR A 23 9.07 24.47 7.75
C TYR A 23 10.05 25.55 8.19
N GLY A 24 10.56 25.41 9.41
CA GLY A 24 11.70 26.18 9.89
C GLY A 24 12.99 25.82 9.15
N PRO A 25 14.13 26.44 9.53
CA PRO A 25 15.42 26.22 8.87
C PRO A 25 15.96 24.78 9.03
N GLU A 26 15.46 24.02 10.02
CA GLU A 26 15.79 22.62 10.22
C GLU A 26 14.67 21.73 9.66
N TYR A 27 14.98 20.98 8.61
CA TYR A 27 14.01 20.08 7.97
C TYR A 27 13.80 18.82 8.82
N ASN A 28 12.56 18.59 9.24
CA ASN A 28 12.14 17.30 9.78
C ASN A 28 11.73 16.37 8.63
N TRP A 29 12.67 15.56 8.13
CA TRP A 29 12.42 14.66 7.00
C TRP A 29 11.32 13.63 7.31
N HIS A 30 11.19 13.21 8.56
CA HIS A 30 10.18 12.22 8.95
C HIS A 30 8.77 12.80 8.83
N GLU A 31 8.55 14.00 9.33
CA GLU A 31 7.27 14.69 9.21
C GLU A 31 6.94 14.99 7.74
N LEU A 32 7.90 15.49 6.95
CA LEU A 32 7.76 15.77 5.52
C LEU A 32 7.30 14.53 4.74
N LEU A 33 7.99 13.40 4.94
CA LEU A 33 7.66 12.15 4.27
C LEU A 33 6.33 11.56 4.78
N THR A 34 6.03 11.73 6.08
CA THR A 34 4.74 11.32 6.65
C THR A 34 3.58 12.10 6.04
N ARG A 35 3.72 13.41 5.85
CA ARG A 35 2.71 14.24 5.16
C ARG A 35 2.54 13.82 3.70
N ALA A 36 3.63 13.60 2.98
CA ALA A 36 3.59 13.16 1.59
C ALA A 36 2.92 11.78 1.44
N ALA A 37 3.26 10.84 2.32
CA ALA A 37 2.67 9.51 2.35
C ALA A 37 1.18 9.54 2.75
N PHE A 38 0.82 10.38 3.73
CA PHE A 38 -0.58 10.56 4.13
C PHE A 38 -1.41 11.17 3.00
N ALA A 39 -0.90 12.20 2.32
CA ALA A 39 -1.56 12.79 1.18
C ALA A 39 -1.79 11.78 0.06
N LYS A 40 -0.75 10.99 -0.29
CA LYS A 40 -0.87 9.89 -1.25
C LYS A 40 -1.93 8.87 -0.82
N CYS A 41 -1.96 8.48 0.46
CA CYS A 41 -2.92 7.50 0.98
C CYS A 41 -4.35 8.04 0.93
N PHE A 42 -4.57 9.28 1.41
CA PHE A 42 -5.86 9.96 1.42
C PHE A 42 -6.39 10.18 0.00
N ASP A 43 -5.57 10.73 -0.90
CA ASP A 43 -5.95 10.96 -2.29
C ASP A 43 -6.27 9.67 -3.01
N PHE A 44 -5.50 8.61 -2.77
CA PHE A 44 -5.77 7.31 -3.37
C PHE A 44 -7.09 6.73 -2.85
N ALA A 45 -7.34 6.77 -1.53
CA ALA A 45 -8.58 6.31 -0.95
C ALA A 45 -9.80 7.07 -1.49
N ARG A 46 -9.73 8.41 -1.46
CA ARG A 46 -10.76 9.29 -2.01
C ARG A 46 -10.98 9.03 -3.50
N TRP A 47 -9.91 8.95 -4.29
CA TRP A 47 -9.99 8.67 -5.72
C TRP A 47 -10.67 7.32 -5.98
N THR A 48 -10.27 6.25 -5.29
CA THR A 48 -10.92 4.93 -5.44
C THR A 48 -12.36 4.90 -4.97
N LEU A 49 -12.82 5.84 -4.15
CA LEU A 49 -14.21 5.88 -3.69
C LEU A 49 -15.11 6.73 -4.58
N LEU A 50 -14.55 7.80 -5.16
CA LEU A 50 -15.27 8.75 -6.02
C LEU A 50 -15.33 8.34 -7.49
N GLN A 51 -14.43 7.47 -7.94
CA GLN A 51 -14.47 6.98 -9.31
C GLN A 51 -15.71 6.10 -9.51
N ASP A 52 -16.60 6.55 -10.39
CA ASP A 52 -17.60 5.69 -10.98
C ASP A 52 -16.85 4.79 -11.97
N PHE A 53 -16.43 3.60 -11.53
CA PHE A 53 -15.58 2.72 -12.31
C PHE A 53 -16.36 2.13 -13.47
N ASP A 54 -16.48 2.90 -14.56
CA ASP A 54 -16.90 2.42 -15.87
C ASP A 54 -15.76 1.63 -16.59
N ASN A 55 -15.05 0.83 -15.78
CA ASN A 55 -14.37 -0.42 -16.11
C ASN A 55 -12.97 -0.46 -16.77
N ARG A 56 -12.18 0.62 -16.86
CA ARG A 56 -10.92 0.52 -17.63
C ARG A 56 -9.62 0.37 -16.83
N ASP A 57 -9.44 1.07 -15.71
CA ASP A 57 -8.07 1.23 -15.17
C ASP A 57 -7.82 0.65 -13.77
N SER A 58 -8.82 0.00 -13.15
CA SER A 58 -8.69 -0.51 -11.78
C SER A 58 -7.62 -1.59 -11.63
N PHE A 59 -7.35 -2.38 -12.68
CA PHE A 59 -6.26 -3.36 -12.70
C PHE A 59 -4.88 -2.72 -12.44
N TRP A 60 -4.62 -1.56 -13.04
CA TRP A 60 -3.30 -0.92 -13.01
C TRP A 60 -2.98 -0.27 -11.67
N VAL A 61 -4.01 0.11 -10.92
CA VAL A 61 -3.86 0.90 -9.70
C VAL A 61 -3.78 0.05 -8.43
N VAL A 62 -4.18 -1.23 -8.47
CA VAL A 62 -4.10 -2.12 -7.29
C VAL A 62 -2.67 -2.22 -6.76
N ALA A 63 -1.66 -2.18 -7.65
CA ALA A 63 -0.26 -2.24 -7.25
C ALA A 63 0.17 -1.07 -6.33
N THR A 64 -0.55 0.05 -6.37
CA THR A 64 -0.29 1.22 -5.51
C THR A 64 -0.50 0.90 -4.03
N LEU A 65 -1.40 -0.03 -3.69
CA LEU A 65 -1.68 -0.43 -2.31
C LEU A 65 -0.42 -0.93 -1.59
N ARG A 66 0.46 -1.64 -2.31
CA ARG A 66 1.74 -2.10 -1.75
C ARG A 66 2.64 -0.92 -1.38
N GLY A 67 2.74 0.09 -2.24
CA GLY A 67 3.53 1.28 -1.91
C GLY A 67 3.01 1.97 -0.65
N ILE A 68 1.69 2.09 -0.50
CA ILE A 68 1.05 2.73 0.66
C ILE A 68 1.34 1.96 1.95
N VAL A 69 1.22 0.62 1.96
CA VAL A 69 1.51 -0.17 3.17
C VAL A 69 2.99 -0.11 3.53
N GLU A 70 3.90 -0.13 2.55
CA GLU A 70 5.34 -0.03 2.79
C GLU A 70 5.69 1.36 3.39
N ASP A 71 5.03 2.43 2.93
CA ASP A 71 5.15 3.77 3.52
C ASP A 71 4.71 3.78 5.00
N ILE A 72 3.53 3.21 5.31
CA ILE A 72 3.00 3.12 6.69
C ILE A 72 3.97 2.38 7.61
N ILE A 73 4.44 1.21 7.18
CA ILE A 73 5.36 0.36 7.95
C ILE A 73 6.67 1.11 8.22
N PHE A 74 7.27 1.67 7.17
CA PHE A 74 8.56 2.34 7.28
C PHE A 74 8.49 3.56 8.20
N LEU A 75 7.48 4.41 8.01
CA LEU A 75 7.30 5.62 8.81
C LEU A 75 6.93 5.30 10.25
N SER A 76 6.14 4.24 10.48
CA SER A 76 5.82 3.74 11.83
C SER A 76 7.06 3.21 12.54
N ALA A 77 7.92 2.44 11.85
CA ALA A 77 9.13 1.87 12.45
C ALA A 77 10.18 2.92 12.81
N THR A 78 10.11 4.10 12.20
CA THR A 78 11.05 5.20 12.43
C THR A 78 10.51 6.27 13.36
N LYS A 79 9.22 6.24 13.75
CA LYS A 79 8.59 7.33 14.50
C LYS A 79 9.19 7.56 15.89
N ASP A 80 9.66 6.51 16.55
CA ASP A 80 10.17 6.60 17.94
C ASP A 80 11.70 6.81 18.01
N MET A 81 12.37 6.95 16.86
CA MET A 81 13.80 7.27 16.80
C MET A 81 14.09 8.73 17.17
N THR A 82 15.33 9.04 17.57
CA THR A 82 15.72 10.44 17.79
C THR A 82 15.66 11.25 16.51
N PHE A 83 15.49 12.57 16.64
CA PHE A 83 15.40 13.48 15.49
C PHE A 83 16.62 13.37 14.57
N GLU A 84 17.82 13.31 15.15
CA GLU A 84 19.10 13.20 14.43
C GLU A 84 19.17 11.89 13.64
N ASP A 85 18.76 10.78 14.26
CA ASP A 85 18.80 9.46 13.64
C ASP A 85 17.79 9.33 12.51
N ARG A 86 16.55 9.80 12.71
CA ARG A 86 15.53 9.84 11.64
C ARG A 86 16.00 10.67 10.45
N ASN A 87 16.50 11.88 10.70
CA ASN A 87 16.94 12.77 9.63
C ASN A 87 18.16 12.21 8.89
N LEU A 88 19.13 11.65 9.60
CA LEU A 88 20.28 10.99 8.99
C LEU A 88 19.83 9.84 8.10
N LEU A 89 18.95 8.98 8.60
CA LEU A 89 18.45 7.80 7.89
C LEU A 89 17.68 8.21 6.61
N LEU A 90 16.70 9.10 6.74
CA LEU A 90 15.80 9.50 5.65
C LEU A 90 16.52 10.31 4.57
N SER A 91 17.38 11.26 4.96
CA SER A 91 18.19 12.00 3.99
C SER A 91 19.19 11.10 3.26
N SER A 92 19.74 10.10 3.95
CA SER A 92 20.61 9.08 3.33
C SER A 92 19.86 8.19 2.35
N LEU A 93 18.63 7.78 2.68
CA LEU A 93 17.75 7.04 1.77
C LEU A 93 17.48 7.82 0.48
N MET A 94 16.96 9.05 0.63
CA MET A 94 16.65 9.91 -0.51
C MET A 94 17.87 10.09 -1.42
N ARG A 95 19.04 10.33 -0.84
CA ARG A 95 20.29 10.46 -1.57
C ARG A 95 20.64 9.19 -2.35
N LEU A 96 20.59 8.02 -1.70
CA LEU A 96 20.90 6.74 -2.33
C LEU A 96 19.92 6.43 -3.47
N ASP A 97 18.63 6.75 -3.29
CA ASP A 97 17.59 6.52 -4.30
C ASP A 97 17.79 7.41 -5.53
N VAL A 98 18.09 8.70 -5.33
CA VAL A 98 18.42 9.61 -6.44
C VAL A 98 19.67 9.15 -7.18
N GLU A 99 20.74 8.80 -6.46
CA GLU A 99 21.98 8.33 -7.07
C GLU A 99 21.79 7.01 -7.84
N GLU A 100 21.03 6.07 -7.29
CA GLU A 100 20.68 4.81 -7.96
C GLU A 100 19.83 5.06 -9.21
N GLY A 101 18.85 5.95 -9.12
CA GLY A 101 18.02 6.38 -10.26
C GLY A 101 18.85 7.00 -11.38
N MET A 102 19.72 7.98 -11.05
CA MET A 102 20.62 8.61 -12.02
C MET A 102 21.54 7.59 -12.70
N ASN A 103 22.09 6.64 -11.95
CA ASN A 103 22.95 5.59 -12.50
C ASN A 103 22.20 4.66 -13.45
N ARG A 104 21.00 4.21 -13.08
CA ARG A 104 20.17 3.34 -13.94
C ARG A 104 19.69 4.09 -15.18
N GLN A 105 19.22 5.32 -15.01
CA GLN A 105 18.80 6.21 -16.09
C GLN A 105 19.94 6.45 -17.08
N SER A 106 21.12 6.84 -16.59
CA SER A 106 22.29 7.08 -17.43
C SER A 106 22.68 5.84 -18.25
N ARG A 107 22.65 4.65 -17.65
CA ARG A 107 22.93 3.38 -18.36
C ARG A 107 21.87 3.03 -19.41
N PHE A 108 20.61 3.34 -19.14
CA PHE A 108 19.52 3.06 -20.09
C PHE A 108 19.60 3.99 -21.30
N PHE A 109 19.76 5.29 -21.05
CA PHE A 109 19.81 6.33 -22.09
C PHE A 109 21.17 6.47 -22.78
N SER A 110 22.23 5.80 -22.30
CA SER A 110 23.51 5.74 -23.01
C SER A 110 23.49 4.82 -24.24
N LYS A 111 22.39 4.11 -24.50
CA LYS A 111 22.30 3.21 -25.65
C LYS A 111 22.06 4.01 -26.94
N PRO A 112 22.60 3.56 -28.09
CA PRO A 112 22.54 4.32 -29.34
C PRO A 112 21.13 4.65 -29.84
N GLU A 113 20.14 3.84 -29.48
CA GLU A 113 18.74 4.04 -29.87
C GLU A 113 18.02 5.18 -29.13
N TYR A 114 18.64 5.78 -28.10
CA TYR A 114 18.04 6.88 -27.34
C TYR A 114 18.83 8.18 -27.49
N TYR A 115 18.11 9.28 -27.71
CA TYR A 115 18.68 10.63 -27.90
C TYR A 115 18.44 11.57 -26.70
N GLN A 116 17.78 11.08 -25.65
CA GLN A 116 17.44 11.91 -24.49
C GLN A 116 18.68 12.18 -23.64
N ILE A 117 19.02 13.46 -23.49
CA ILE A 117 20.06 13.91 -22.58
C ILE A 117 19.54 13.80 -21.15
N VAL A 118 20.27 13.06 -20.31
CA VAL A 118 19.91 12.81 -18.92
C VAL A 118 21.03 13.22 -17.98
N LEU A 119 20.65 13.55 -16.74
CA LEU A 119 21.63 13.81 -15.68
C LEU A 119 22.43 12.52 -15.40
N ALA A 120 23.76 12.62 -15.46
CA ALA A 120 24.67 11.55 -15.10
C ALA A 120 25.07 11.65 -13.63
N SER A 121 25.27 10.51 -12.96
CA SER A 121 25.73 10.51 -11.57
C SER A 121 27.12 11.15 -11.47
N PRO A 122 27.32 12.13 -10.57
CA PRO A 122 28.62 12.77 -10.38
C PRO A 122 29.54 11.81 -9.62
N SER A 123 30.19 10.91 -10.35
CA SER A 123 31.09 9.85 -9.83
C SER A 123 32.23 10.32 -8.92
N LYS A 124 32.49 11.63 -8.86
CA LYS A 124 33.58 12.26 -8.08
C LYS A 124 33.11 13.10 -6.87
N ILE A 125 31.80 13.32 -6.68
CA ILE A 125 31.29 14.30 -5.68
C ILE A 125 30.56 13.59 -4.52
N THR A 126 30.09 12.36 -4.71
CA THR A 126 29.37 11.62 -3.67
C THR A 126 30.33 10.84 -2.74
N PRO A 127 30.28 11.01 -1.40
CA PRO A 127 30.79 10.00 -0.47
C PRO A 127 30.40 8.60 -0.90
N SER A 128 31.33 7.67 -0.72
CA SER A 128 31.14 6.27 -1.08
C SER A 128 29.79 5.77 -0.61
N THR A 129 28.96 5.27 -1.54
CA THR A 129 27.66 4.65 -1.25
C THR A 129 27.77 3.60 -0.14
N LYS A 130 28.92 2.92 -0.02
CA LYS A 130 29.23 2.01 1.08
C LYS A 130 29.19 2.71 2.43
N LYS A 131 29.86 3.87 2.59
CA LYS A 131 29.90 4.63 3.84
C LYS A 131 28.50 5.07 4.26
N VAL A 132 27.68 5.55 3.32
CA VAL A 132 26.30 5.96 3.60
C VAL A 132 25.47 4.77 4.09
N ARG A 133 25.56 3.61 3.40
CA ARG A 133 24.88 2.38 3.82
C ARG A 133 25.36 1.91 5.20
N ASP A 134 26.66 1.96 5.47
CA ASP A 134 27.21 1.58 6.78
C ASP A 134 26.68 2.49 7.89
N GLN A 135 26.62 3.81 7.67
CA GLN A 135 26.01 4.75 8.61
C GLN A 135 24.55 4.41 8.90
N MET A 136 23.75 4.16 7.86
CA MET A 136 22.35 3.77 8.04
C MET A 136 22.20 2.46 8.82
N ARG A 137 23.06 1.47 8.54
CA ARG A 137 23.04 0.21 9.29
C ARG A 137 23.31 0.42 10.77
N GLU A 138 24.24 1.31 11.10
CA GLU A 138 24.51 1.66 12.50
C GLU A 138 23.32 2.35 13.16
N VAL A 139 22.57 3.19 12.43
CA VAL A 139 21.29 3.75 12.94
C VAL A 139 20.33 2.62 13.27
N TRP A 140 20.03 1.72 12.32
CA TRP A 140 19.07 0.63 12.54
C TRP A 140 19.45 -0.28 13.72
N LYS A 141 20.75 -0.60 13.87
CA LYS A 141 21.25 -1.40 15.00
C LYS A 141 21.00 -0.75 16.36
N ARG A 142 21.07 0.58 16.47
CA ARG A 142 20.78 1.30 17.74
C ARG A 142 19.37 1.02 18.25
N TYR A 143 18.42 0.75 17.35
CA TYR A 143 17.03 0.45 17.66
C TYR A 143 16.71 -1.06 17.60
N GLY A 144 17.74 -1.92 17.53
CA GLY A 144 17.54 -3.37 17.48
C GLY A 144 16.96 -3.90 16.15
N LEU A 145 16.97 -3.10 15.09
CA LEU A 145 16.38 -3.45 13.81
C LEU A 145 17.43 -3.95 12.81
N ASN A 146 17.04 -4.90 11.95
CA ASN A 146 17.92 -5.47 10.94
C ASN A 146 17.77 -4.74 9.59
N PRO A 147 18.78 -3.97 9.15
CA PRO A 147 18.71 -3.15 7.93
C PRO A 147 18.84 -3.93 6.62
N GLY A 148 19.23 -5.21 6.69
CA GLY A 148 19.62 -6.01 5.54
C GLY A 148 20.87 -5.48 4.81
N PRO A 149 21.27 -6.13 3.70
CA PRO A 149 22.48 -5.77 2.96
C PRO A 149 22.41 -4.41 2.26
N SER A 150 21.22 -3.90 1.93
CA SER A 150 21.08 -2.60 1.26
C SER A 150 21.30 -1.42 2.21
N GLY A 151 21.20 -1.65 3.52
CA GLY A 151 21.18 -0.58 4.53
C GLY A 151 19.83 0.15 4.64
N LYS A 152 18.90 -0.08 3.69
CA LYS A 152 17.64 0.67 3.58
C LYS A 152 16.58 0.25 4.61
N GLY A 153 16.79 -0.83 5.36
CA GLY A 153 15.72 -1.45 6.13
C GLY A 153 15.04 -2.53 5.29
N ASN A 154 14.86 -3.72 5.86
CA ASN A 154 14.03 -4.74 5.24
C ASN A 154 12.57 -4.49 5.68
N ILE A 155 11.69 -4.11 4.74
CA ILE A 155 10.28 -3.79 5.08
C ILE A 155 9.60 -4.94 5.82
N ALA A 156 9.87 -6.20 5.46
CA ALA A 156 9.31 -7.34 6.17
C ALA A 156 9.73 -7.37 7.65
N SER A 157 11.00 -7.09 7.94
CA SER A 157 11.50 -6.98 9.33
C SER A 157 10.97 -5.75 10.06
N LEU A 158 10.74 -4.65 9.35
CA LEU A 158 10.09 -3.45 9.92
C LEU A 158 8.60 -3.71 10.20
N ALA A 159 7.94 -4.53 9.38
CA ALA A 159 6.56 -4.96 9.58
C ALA A 159 6.43 -5.82 10.83
N ASP A 160 7.39 -6.73 11.07
CA ASP A 160 7.48 -7.50 12.31
C ASP A 160 7.62 -6.55 13.53
N ALA A 161 8.49 -5.55 13.43
CA ALA A 161 8.72 -4.58 14.51
C ALA A 161 7.57 -3.60 14.76
N THR A 162 6.64 -3.45 13.81
CA THR A 162 5.48 -2.54 13.89
C THR A 162 4.16 -3.28 14.04
N GLU A 163 4.19 -4.61 14.19
CA GLU A 163 3.00 -5.47 14.28
C GLU A 163 2.09 -5.34 13.04
N LEU A 164 2.69 -5.12 11.87
CA LEU A 164 2.00 -4.98 10.58
C LEU A 164 2.35 -6.11 9.62
N ARG A 165 2.88 -7.23 10.14
CA ARG A 165 3.41 -8.33 9.32
C ARG A 165 2.37 -8.96 8.42
N GLU A 166 1.21 -9.28 8.97
CA GLU A 166 0.13 -9.95 8.24
C GLU A 166 -0.42 -9.06 7.12
N ILE A 167 -0.59 -7.77 7.42
CA ILE A 167 -0.99 -6.74 6.47
C ILE A 167 0.06 -6.63 5.36
N TYR A 168 1.35 -6.56 5.72
CA TYR A 168 2.44 -6.52 4.75
C TYR A 168 2.44 -7.72 3.81
N ASP A 169 2.40 -8.95 4.36
CA ASP A 169 2.46 -10.16 3.56
C ASP A 169 1.26 -10.23 2.59
N PHE A 170 0.06 -9.86 3.05
CA PHE A 170 -1.13 -9.79 2.20
C PHE A 170 -0.95 -8.84 1.02
N PHE A 171 -0.58 -7.58 1.27
CA PHE A 171 -0.41 -6.57 0.22
C PHE A 171 0.81 -6.81 -0.67
N TYR A 172 1.88 -7.37 -0.11
CA TYR A 172 3.04 -7.81 -0.87
C TYR A 172 2.63 -8.89 -1.86
N HIS A 173 1.90 -9.93 -1.42
CA HIS A 173 1.42 -10.99 -2.31
C HIS A 173 0.42 -10.45 -3.34
N LEU A 174 -0.50 -9.57 -2.94
CA LEU A 174 -1.47 -8.94 -3.83
C LEU A 174 -0.78 -8.23 -5.00
N ALA A 175 0.07 -7.25 -4.70
CA ALA A 175 0.68 -6.42 -5.72
C ALA A 175 1.72 -7.21 -6.54
N SER A 176 2.52 -8.06 -5.88
CA SER A 176 3.53 -8.89 -6.55
C SER A 176 2.92 -9.75 -7.66
N ARG A 177 1.71 -10.32 -7.46
CA ARG A 177 1.01 -11.10 -8.48
C ARG A 177 0.54 -10.29 -9.67
N LEU A 178 0.38 -8.98 -9.54
CA LEU A 178 -0.09 -8.09 -10.61
C LEU A 178 1.06 -7.50 -11.42
N VAL A 179 2.20 -7.23 -10.77
CA VAL A 179 3.37 -6.63 -11.42
C VAL A 179 4.36 -7.67 -11.97
N HIS A 180 4.30 -8.91 -11.47
CA HIS A 180 5.09 -10.03 -11.97
C HIS A 180 4.24 -10.98 -12.82
N PHE A 181 4.92 -11.78 -13.63
CA PHE A 181 4.26 -12.83 -14.41
C PHE A 181 3.48 -13.77 -13.50
N SER A 182 2.17 -13.83 -13.70
CA SER A 182 1.23 -14.60 -12.90
C SER A 182 0.18 -15.21 -13.81
N PRO A 183 0.27 -16.52 -14.12
CA PRO A 183 -0.69 -17.19 -14.99
C PRO A 183 -2.14 -17.00 -14.55
N SER A 184 -2.42 -17.08 -13.24
CA SER A 184 -3.78 -16.89 -12.72
C SER A 184 -4.32 -15.49 -13.01
N VAL A 185 -3.50 -14.45 -12.83
CA VAL A 185 -3.91 -13.06 -13.09
C VAL A 185 -4.11 -12.84 -14.60
N LEU A 186 -3.26 -13.42 -15.44
CA LEU A 186 -3.44 -13.36 -16.89
C LEU A 186 -4.73 -14.07 -17.32
N LEU A 187 -5.05 -15.24 -16.74
CA LEU A 187 -6.27 -15.97 -17.05
C LEU A 187 -7.53 -15.23 -16.60
N ARG A 188 -7.49 -14.40 -15.54
CA ARG A 188 -8.61 -13.50 -15.18
C ARG A 188 -8.96 -12.49 -16.28
N SER A 189 -8.02 -12.20 -17.18
CA SER A 189 -8.32 -11.36 -18.34
C SER A 189 -9.10 -12.09 -19.43
N GLY A 190 -9.13 -13.43 -19.45
CA GLY A 190 -9.83 -14.22 -20.47
C GLY A 190 -11.23 -14.65 -20.03
N TRP A 191 -12.26 -14.17 -20.72
CA TRP A 191 -13.64 -14.66 -20.57
C TRP A 191 -14.26 -14.96 -21.92
N GLY A 192 -15.09 -16.00 -21.98
CA GLY A 192 -15.76 -16.39 -23.21
C GLY A 192 -16.65 -17.61 -23.02
N GLU A 193 -17.29 -18.00 -24.11
CA GLU A 193 -18.18 -19.16 -24.13
C GLU A 193 -17.37 -20.46 -24.24
N GLN A 194 -17.89 -21.50 -23.60
CA GLN A 194 -17.41 -22.86 -23.72
C GLN A 194 -18.48 -23.70 -24.43
N ASP A 195 -18.15 -24.22 -25.61
CA ASP A 195 -18.99 -25.22 -26.28
C ASP A 195 -18.57 -26.61 -25.79
N LEU A 196 -19.29 -27.12 -24.79
CA LEU A 196 -19.03 -28.44 -24.21
C LEU A 196 -19.26 -29.59 -25.20
N LYS A 197 -20.11 -29.41 -26.22
CA LYS A 197 -20.38 -30.44 -27.23
C LYS A 197 -19.22 -30.55 -28.22
N LYS A 198 -18.65 -29.42 -28.61
CA LYS A 198 -17.48 -29.37 -29.52
C LYS A 198 -16.13 -29.45 -28.80
N LYS A 199 -16.12 -29.32 -27.46
CA LYS A 199 -14.92 -29.19 -26.64
C LYS A 199 -14.06 -27.99 -27.05
N GLU A 200 -14.71 -26.89 -27.42
CA GLU A 200 -14.08 -25.64 -27.85
C GLU A 200 -14.26 -24.56 -26.78
N ILE A 201 -13.25 -23.71 -26.61
CA ILE A 201 -13.31 -22.50 -25.80
C ILE A 201 -12.97 -21.30 -26.68
N SER A 202 -13.74 -20.22 -26.56
CA SER A 202 -13.52 -19.00 -27.35
C SER A 202 -13.32 -17.79 -26.42
N PRO A 203 -12.20 -17.74 -25.66
CA PRO A 203 -11.95 -16.66 -24.71
C PRO A 203 -11.60 -15.35 -25.42
N VAL A 204 -12.12 -14.24 -24.90
CA VAL A 204 -11.73 -12.88 -25.24
C VAL A 204 -10.93 -12.31 -24.08
N PHE A 205 -9.64 -12.01 -24.33
CA PHE A 205 -8.74 -11.48 -23.32
C PHE A 205 -8.82 -9.95 -23.25
N ARG A 206 -9.27 -9.43 -22.10
CA ARG A 206 -9.33 -7.99 -21.78
C ARG A 206 -9.00 -7.77 -20.32
N HIS A 207 -8.18 -6.77 -20.02
CA HIS A 207 -7.91 -6.35 -18.63
C HIS A 207 -9.20 -5.88 -17.93
N THR A 208 -10.20 -5.44 -18.70
CA THR A 208 -11.49 -4.96 -18.19
C THR A 208 -12.41 -6.06 -17.66
N ASN A 209 -12.17 -7.32 -17.99
CA ASN A 209 -13.06 -8.43 -17.60
C ASN A 209 -13.14 -8.57 -16.07
N PHE A 210 -12.07 -8.26 -15.35
CA PHE A 210 -12.02 -8.33 -13.89
C PHE A 210 -11.97 -6.94 -13.21
N SER A 211 -12.23 -5.87 -13.97
CA SER A 211 -12.16 -4.50 -13.46
C SER A 211 -13.07 -4.21 -12.27
N PRO A 212 -14.34 -4.67 -12.22
CA PRO A 212 -15.19 -4.42 -11.05
C PRO A 212 -14.59 -4.99 -9.77
N TYR A 213 -13.94 -6.15 -9.86
CA TYR A 213 -13.29 -6.79 -8.72
C TYR A 213 -12.07 -6.01 -8.26
N TYR A 214 -11.19 -5.61 -9.19
CA TYR A 214 -10.02 -4.79 -8.85
C TYR A 214 -10.38 -3.40 -8.35
N SER A 215 -11.52 -2.86 -8.79
CA SER A 215 -12.09 -1.62 -8.26
C SER A 215 -12.51 -1.80 -6.80
N ALA A 216 -13.38 -2.78 -6.51
CA ALA A 216 -13.81 -3.09 -5.15
C ALA A 216 -12.62 -3.37 -4.22
N MET A 217 -11.64 -4.13 -4.71
CA MET A 217 -10.38 -4.41 -4.02
C MET A 217 -9.60 -3.14 -3.71
N SER A 218 -9.43 -2.25 -4.69
CA SER A 218 -8.71 -0.99 -4.48
C SER A 218 -9.41 -0.08 -3.49
N THR A 219 -10.74 0.04 -3.58
CA THR A 219 -11.55 0.89 -2.69
C THR A 219 -11.55 0.37 -1.24
N VAL A 220 -11.80 -0.92 -1.04
CA VAL A 220 -11.84 -1.50 0.31
C VAL A 220 -10.48 -1.40 0.98
N TYR A 221 -9.41 -1.76 0.27
CA TYR A 221 -8.09 -1.80 0.87
C TYR A 221 -7.42 -0.43 0.97
N SER A 222 -7.75 0.54 0.12
CA SER A 222 -7.26 1.92 0.30
C SER A 222 -7.84 2.54 1.57
N LEU A 223 -9.12 2.28 1.88
CA LEU A 223 -9.76 2.72 3.13
C LEU A 223 -9.18 2.02 4.36
N LEU A 224 -8.95 0.70 4.27
CA LEU A 224 -8.26 -0.04 5.33
C LEU A 224 -6.87 0.55 5.61
N LEU A 225 -6.10 0.83 4.57
CA LEU A 225 -4.77 1.43 4.73
C LEU A 225 -4.84 2.87 5.24
N LEU A 226 -5.86 3.66 4.86
CA LEU A 226 -6.06 5.01 5.38
C LEU A 226 -6.37 5.01 6.88
N SER A 227 -7.29 4.17 7.34
CA SER A 227 -7.58 4.02 8.77
C SER A 227 -6.33 3.56 9.54
N THR A 228 -5.61 2.57 9.02
CA THR A 228 -4.34 2.10 9.59
C THR A 228 -3.30 3.23 9.66
N PHE A 229 -3.19 4.08 8.64
CA PHE A 229 -2.27 5.22 8.63
C PHE A 229 -2.62 6.20 9.76
N ILE A 230 -3.89 6.60 9.86
CA ILE A 230 -4.36 7.55 10.87
C ILE A 230 -4.05 7.01 12.27
N GLU A 231 -4.38 5.74 12.54
CA GLU A 231 -4.12 5.12 13.85
C GLU A 231 -2.64 5.13 14.24
N ARG A 232 -1.74 4.85 13.28
CA ARG A 232 -0.31 4.68 13.57
C ARG A 232 0.46 6.00 13.61
N LEU A 233 0.02 7.00 12.82
CA LEU A 233 0.82 8.19 12.49
C LEU A 233 0.08 9.53 12.70
N ALA A 234 -1.18 9.55 13.16
CA ALA A 234 -1.91 10.81 13.40
C ALA A 234 -1.16 11.78 14.32
N GLY A 235 -0.52 11.27 15.38
CA GLY A 235 0.26 12.08 16.31
C GLY A 235 1.50 12.74 15.69
N VAL A 236 2.05 12.16 14.62
CA VAL A 236 3.18 12.77 13.88
C VAL A 236 2.73 14.01 13.12
N LEU A 237 1.48 14.00 12.63
CA LEU A 237 0.91 15.06 11.81
C LEU A 237 0.04 16.04 12.60
N ASN A 238 -0.26 15.75 13.87
CA ASN A 238 -1.27 16.43 14.67
C ASN A 238 -2.63 16.49 13.96
N LEU A 239 -3.08 15.35 13.41
CA LEU A 239 -4.40 15.26 12.78
C LEU A 239 -5.50 15.61 13.79
N GLN A 240 -6.58 16.25 13.32
CA GLN A 240 -7.71 16.59 14.18
C GLN A 240 -8.60 15.36 14.44
N GLU A 241 -9.52 15.50 15.40
CA GLU A 241 -10.47 14.46 15.81
C GLU A 241 -11.36 13.96 14.66
N SER A 242 -11.60 14.80 13.66
CA SER A 242 -12.35 14.49 12.44
C SER A 242 -11.73 13.31 11.66
N PHE A 243 -10.39 13.25 11.55
CA PHE A 243 -9.70 12.11 10.94
C PHE A 243 -9.79 10.84 11.78
N HIS A 244 -9.75 10.97 13.12
CA HIS A 244 -9.94 9.82 14.02
C HIS A 244 -11.35 9.23 13.89
N SER A 245 -12.37 10.10 13.83
CA SER A 245 -13.76 9.72 13.57
C SER A 245 -13.91 9.02 12.23
N LEU A 246 -13.27 9.53 11.17
CA LEU A 246 -13.25 8.86 9.86
C LEU A 246 -12.61 7.47 9.94
N ALA A 247 -11.49 7.31 10.64
CA ALA A 247 -10.84 6.01 10.79
C ALA A 247 -11.73 4.99 11.53
N GLU A 248 -12.49 5.44 12.54
CA GLU A 248 -13.50 4.63 13.21
C GLU A 248 -14.66 4.25 12.27
N SER A 249 -15.23 5.23 11.57
CA SER A 249 -16.31 5.01 10.59
C SER A 249 -15.90 4.00 9.52
N ILE A 250 -14.69 4.14 8.96
CA ILE A 250 -14.13 3.17 8.00
C ILE A 250 -14.10 1.76 8.60
N ARG A 251 -13.53 1.59 9.79
CA ARG A 251 -13.40 0.26 10.41
C ARG A 251 -14.74 -0.38 10.67
N GLU A 252 -15.70 0.35 11.22
CA GLU A 252 -17.04 -0.18 11.47
C GLU A 252 -17.74 -0.60 10.18
N GLN A 253 -17.64 0.21 9.12
CA GLN A 253 -18.25 -0.17 7.85
C GLN A 253 -17.57 -1.39 7.20
N LEU A 254 -16.25 -1.54 7.35
CA LEU A 254 -15.52 -2.68 6.78
C LEU A 254 -15.76 -3.99 7.55
N LYS A 255 -16.04 -3.95 8.86
CA LYS A 255 -16.37 -5.15 9.66
C LYS A 255 -17.54 -5.95 9.09
N HIS A 256 -18.52 -5.26 8.51
CA HIS A 256 -19.74 -5.87 7.98
C HIS A 256 -19.67 -6.18 6.48
N GLN A 257 -18.55 -5.91 5.82
CA GLN A 257 -18.38 -6.14 4.38
C GLN A 257 -17.54 -7.37 4.09
N ARG A 258 -17.89 -8.07 3.01
CA ARG A 258 -17.00 -9.09 2.44
C ARG A 258 -15.79 -8.40 1.81
N LEU A 259 -14.61 -8.64 2.37
CA LEU A 259 -13.36 -8.12 1.84
C LEU A 259 -12.95 -8.89 0.57
N PRO A 260 -12.52 -8.22 -0.51
CA PRO A 260 -12.09 -8.90 -1.74
C PRO A 260 -10.87 -9.81 -1.51
N GLU A 261 -11.01 -11.12 -1.73
CA GLU A 261 -9.98 -12.13 -1.48
C GLU A 261 -8.84 -12.13 -2.55
N LEU A 262 -7.68 -12.71 -2.23
CA LEU A 262 -6.63 -12.92 -3.25
C LEU A 262 -7.00 -14.02 -4.25
N VAL A 263 -7.70 -15.04 -3.78
CA VAL A 263 -8.22 -16.17 -4.56
C VAL A 263 -9.71 -16.20 -4.33
N THR A 264 -10.49 -16.10 -5.40
CA THR A 264 -11.95 -16.01 -5.27
C THR A 264 -12.59 -17.39 -5.32
N HIS A 265 -13.81 -17.51 -4.78
CA HIS A 265 -14.59 -18.73 -4.86
C HIS A 265 -14.84 -19.14 -6.31
N GLU A 266 -15.08 -18.16 -7.18
CA GLU A 266 -15.34 -18.35 -8.60
C GLU A 266 -14.14 -18.95 -9.33
N GLU A 267 -12.91 -18.55 -8.98
CA GLU A 267 -11.70 -19.18 -9.51
C GLU A 267 -11.56 -20.66 -9.13
N MET A 268 -12.13 -21.03 -7.97
CA MET A 268 -12.16 -22.40 -7.48
C MET A 268 -13.38 -23.20 -7.97
N ASN A 269 -14.21 -22.62 -8.84
CA ASN A 269 -15.51 -23.17 -9.24
C ASN A 269 -16.45 -23.46 -8.06
N MET A 270 -16.31 -22.67 -6.99
CA MET A 270 -17.13 -22.74 -5.78
C MET A 270 -18.15 -21.60 -5.79
N LYS A 271 -19.35 -21.86 -5.25
CA LYS A 271 -20.29 -20.79 -4.96
C LYS A 271 -19.81 -20.02 -3.74
N PRO A 272 -19.86 -18.67 -3.73
CA PRO A 272 -19.56 -17.92 -2.52
C PRO A 272 -20.55 -18.29 -1.40
N PRO A 273 -20.13 -18.21 -0.12
CA PRO A 273 -21.02 -18.48 1.00
C PRO A 273 -22.23 -17.54 0.94
N ASN A 274 -23.41 -18.08 1.21
CA ASN A 274 -24.62 -17.27 1.26
C ASN A 274 -24.57 -16.28 2.45
N ILE A 275 -25.46 -15.29 2.45
CA ILE A 275 -25.47 -14.23 3.46
C ILE A 275 -25.68 -14.75 4.89
N LEU A 276 -26.40 -15.87 5.07
CA LEU A 276 -26.62 -16.48 6.38
C LEU A 276 -25.33 -17.08 6.94
N LEU A 277 -24.54 -17.78 6.12
CA LEU A 277 -23.24 -18.32 6.53
C LEU A 277 -22.25 -17.19 6.84
N GLN A 278 -22.29 -16.08 6.09
CA GLN A 278 -21.47 -14.91 6.40
C GLN A 278 -21.88 -14.26 7.72
N ALA A 279 -23.19 -14.09 7.96
CA ALA A 279 -23.70 -13.55 9.21
C ALA A 279 -23.38 -14.46 10.40
N LEU A 280 -23.51 -15.78 10.23
CA LEU A 280 -23.13 -16.75 11.26
C LEU A 280 -21.61 -16.68 11.55
N GLY A 281 -20.78 -16.63 10.52
CA GLY A 281 -19.33 -16.48 10.68
C GLY A 281 -18.97 -15.18 11.41
N PHE A 282 -19.69 -14.08 11.14
CA PHE A 282 -19.55 -12.83 11.88
C PHE A 282 -19.92 -13.00 13.36
N VAL A 283 -21.09 -13.58 13.65
CA VAL A 283 -21.54 -13.83 15.03
C VAL A 283 -20.54 -14.71 15.79
N LEU A 284 -20.07 -15.80 15.19
CA LEU A 284 -19.10 -16.71 15.81
C LEU A 284 -17.74 -16.05 16.05
N ARG A 285 -17.33 -15.10 15.19
CA ARG A 285 -16.09 -14.34 15.38
C ARG A 285 -16.19 -13.37 16.55
N GLU A 286 -17.33 -12.70 16.69
CA GLU A 286 -17.58 -11.77 17.80
C GLU A 286 -17.87 -12.48 19.14
N ASN A 287 -18.25 -13.76 19.09
CA ASN A 287 -18.63 -14.57 20.24
C ASN A 287 -17.91 -15.94 20.17
N PRO A 288 -16.57 -15.97 20.33
CA PRO A 288 -15.77 -17.18 20.15
C PRO A 288 -16.16 -18.31 21.12
N GLU A 289 -16.77 -18.00 22.26
CA GLU A 289 -17.33 -18.96 23.21
C GLU A 289 -18.45 -19.83 22.60
N LEU A 290 -19.22 -19.31 21.65
CA LEU A 290 -20.25 -20.09 20.96
C LEU A 290 -19.66 -21.22 20.09
N ILE A 291 -18.39 -21.09 19.67
CA ILE A 291 -17.70 -22.15 18.93
C ILE A 291 -17.37 -23.30 19.88
N ALA A 292 -16.92 -22.99 21.10
CA ALA A 292 -16.58 -24.00 22.10
C ALA A 292 -17.81 -24.84 22.52
N GLU A 293 -18.99 -24.23 22.58
CA GLU A 293 -20.25 -24.94 22.88
C GLU A 293 -20.77 -25.82 21.72
N LEU A 294 -20.30 -25.62 20.49
CA LEU A 294 -20.69 -26.43 19.33
C LEU A 294 -19.84 -27.70 19.16
N ASP A 295 -18.68 -27.77 19.82
CA ASP A 295 -17.77 -28.91 19.78
C ASP A 295 -18.05 -29.96 20.89
N ASP A 296 -18.97 -29.66 21.83
CA ASP A 296 -19.47 -30.55 22.90
C ASP A 296 -20.78 -31.28 22.51
#